data_AF-A0A248L9J8-F1
#
_entry.id   AF-A0A248L9J8-F1
#
_cell.length_a   1.000
_cell.length_b   1.000
_cell.length_c   1.000
_cell.angle_alpha   90.00
_cell.angle_beta   90.00
_cell.angle_gamma   90.00
#
_symmetry.space_group_name_H-M   'P 1'
#
loop_
_entity.id
_entity.type
_entity.pdbx_description
1 polymer ?
#
loop_
_entity_poly.entity_id
_entity_poly.type
_entity_poly.pdbx_seq_one_letter_code
_entity_poly.pdbx_strand_id
1 'polypeptide(L)'
;MGTSEHIYRELMEIEEEYRRLQRRAEYLIAELSRGAGEYSKEIAVAQERPLKQRRVNQRYPLEVYVHQISDLMRERESMSARDIQLELELRYRHQISNIYQLMAKVEQANPAIKKVGRGIYTYDPSAEVPIFM
;
A
#
# COMPACT_ATOMS: atom_id res chain seq x y z
N MET A 1 24.68 9.55 33.27
CA MET A 1 24.78 8.19 32.71
C MET A 1 23.44 7.43 32.65
N GLY A 2 22.27 8.05 32.90
CA GLY A 2 20.98 7.33 32.94
C GLY A 2 20.09 7.41 31.68
N THR A 3 20.40 8.29 30.72
CA THR A 3 19.56 8.50 29.53
C THR A 3 19.80 7.45 28.44
N SER A 4 21.06 7.05 28.22
CA SER A 4 21.39 6.01 27.23
C SER A 4 20.82 4.65 27.62
N GLU A 5 20.83 4.28 28.90
CA GLU A 5 20.25 3.00 29.37
C GLU A 5 18.73 2.92 29.15
N HIS A 6 18.02 4.04 29.34
CA HIS A 6 16.58 4.10 29.09
C HIS A 6 16.25 3.89 27.60
N ILE A 7 17.01 4.54 26.71
CA ILE A 7 16.86 4.38 25.25
C ILE A 7 17.14 2.92 24.83
N TYR A 8 18.20 2.29 25.37
CA TYR A 8 18.49 0.89 25.06
C TYR A 8 17.39 -0.07 25.54
N ARG A 9 16.76 0.21 26.68
CA ARG A 9 15.60 -0.58 27.15
C ARG A 9 14.40 -0.42 26.23
N GLU A 10 14.06 0.80 25.83
CA GLU A 10 12.95 1.04 24.89
C GLU A 10 13.20 0.34 23.55
N LEU A 11 14.43 0.38 23.03
CA LEU A 11 14.77 -0.33 21.80
C LEU A 11 14.61 -1.84 21.94
N MET A 12 14.99 -2.43 23.08
CA MET A 12 14.78 -3.84 23.35
C MET A 12 13.30 -4.21 23.46
N GLU A 13 12.49 -3.39 24.12
CA GLU A 13 11.04 -3.58 24.23
C GLU A 13 10.38 -3.57 22.84
N ILE A 14 10.77 -2.62 21.98
CA ILE A 14 10.29 -2.54 20.59
C ILE A 14 10.67 -3.80 19.80
N GLU A 15 11.91 -4.28 19.94
CA GLU A 15 12.33 -5.52 19.26
C GLU A 15 11.53 -6.75 19.73
N GLU A 16 11.24 -6.85 21.03
CA GLU A 16 10.45 -7.95 21.58
C GLU A 16 8.99 -7.92 21.10
N GLU A 17 8.39 -6.73 21.03
CA GLU A 17 7.06 -6.53 20.48
C GLU A 17 7.01 -6.90 18.99
N TYR A 18 8.03 -6.49 18.23
CA TYR A 18 8.14 -6.86 16.81
C TYR A 18 8.24 -8.38 16.63
N ARG A 19 9.09 -9.07 17.41
CA ARG A 19 9.20 -10.54 17.35
C ARG A 19 7.89 -11.22 17.75
N ARG A 20 7.16 -10.67 18.73
CA ARG A 20 5.85 -11.19 19.15
C ARG A 20 4.81 -11.03 18.04
N LEU A 21 4.78 -9.88 17.39
CA LEU A 21 3.90 -9.61 16.25
C LEU A 21 4.21 -10.53 15.07
N GLN A 22 5.48 -10.73 14.75
CA GLN A 22 5.91 -11.63 13.69
C GLN A 22 5.43 -13.07 13.94
N ARG A 23 5.63 -13.62 15.14
CA ARG A 23 5.11 -14.95 15.51
C ARG A 23 3.60 -15.04 15.42
N ARG A 24 2.88 -13.97 15.80
CA ARG A 24 1.41 -13.92 15.69
C ARG A 24 0.96 -13.93 14.23
N ALA A 25 1.64 -13.18 13.36
CA ALA A 25 1.35 -13.18 11.93
C ALA A 25 1.63 -14.56 11.31
N GLU A 26 2.76 -15.17 11.63
CA GLU A 26 3.10 -16.53 11.18
C GLU A 26 2.04 -17.57 11.62
N TYR A 27 1.57 -17.48 12.86
CA TYR A 27 0.49 -18.33 13.36
C TYR A 27 -0.82 -18.13 12.58
N LEU A 28 -1.26 -16.89 12.37
CA LEU A 28 -2.50 -16.60 11.63
C LEU A 28 -2.40 -17.05 10.16
N ILE A 29 -1.23 -16.91 9.55
CA ILE A 29 -0.96 -17.43 8.19
C ILE A 29 -1.06 -18.96 8.17
N ALA A 30 -0.50 -19.64 9.17
CA ALA A 30 -0.59 -21.09 9.31
C ALA A 30 -2.05 -21.54 9.57
N GLU A 31 -2.81 -20.77 10.35
CA GLU A 31 -4.21 -21.04 10.66
C GLU A 31 -5.12 -20.87 9.42
N LEU A 32 -4.93 -19.81 8.64
CA LEU A 32 -5.57 -19.63 7.34
C LEU A 32 -5.24 -20.78 6.37
N SER A 33 -4.01 -21.27 6.40
CA SER A 33 -3.56 -22.39 5.56
C SER A 33 -4.17 -23.72 6.00
N ARG A 34 -4.41 -23.92 7.30
CA ARG A 34 -5.11 -25.09 7.84
C ARG A 34 -6.61 -25.06 7.55
N GLY A 35 -7.25 -23.90 7.62
CA GLY A 35 -8.66 -23.71 7.25
C GLY A 35 -8.94 -23.98 5.75
N ALA A 36 -7.95 -23.76 4.88
CA ALA A 36 -8.04 -24.17 3.48
C ALA A 36 -7.94 -25.70 3.27
N GLY A 37 -7.41 -26.44 4.26
CA GLY A 37 -7.21 -27.88 4.22
C GLY A 37 -8.49 -28.72 4.42
N GLU A 38 -9.45 -28.24 5.22
CA GLU A 38 -10.73 -28.94 5.43
C GLU A 38 -11.68 -28.78 4.24
N TYR A 39 -11.64 -27.64 3.53
CA TYR A 39 -12.34 -27.47 2.25
C TYR A 39 -11.78 -28.33 1.11
N SER A 40 -10.54 -28.81 1.22
CA SER A 40 -9.89 -29.60 0.15
C SER A 40 -10.15 -31.10 0.18
N LYS A 41 -10.80 -31.66 1.22
CA LYS A 41 -11.12 -33.11 1.24
C LYS A 41 -12.34 -33.51 0.43
N GLU A 42 -13.24 -32.59 0.09
CA GLU A 42 -14.41 -32.89 -0.76
C GLU A 42 -14.15 -32.65 -2.26
N ILE A 43 -13.07 -31.96 -2.63
CA ILE A 43 -12.77 -31.57 -4.03
C ILE A 43 -11.73 -32.51 -4.68
N ALA A 44 -11.42 -33.64 -4.04
CA ALA A 44 -10.31 -34.52 -4.44
C ALA A 44 -10.57 -35.38 -5.72
N VAL A 45 -11.61 -35.10 -6.52
CA VAL A 45 -11.93 -35.90 -7.72
C VAL A 45 -11.96 -35.08 -9.02
N ALA A 46 -11.76 -33.76 -9.00
CA ALA A 46 -11.85 -32.96 -10.22
C ALA A 46 -10.61 -32.10 -10.51
N GLN A 47 -9.78 -32.66 -11.39
CA GLN A 47 -9.03 -31.97 -12.45
C GLN A 47 -7.78 -31.15 -12.08
N GLU A 48 -6.65 -31.72 -12.52
CA GLU A 48 -5.50 -31.09 -13.15
C GLU A 48 -5.67 -29.61 -13.57
N ARG A 49 -5.00 -28.70 -12.85
CA ARG A 49 -4.24 -27.55 -13.35
C ARG A 49 -3.66 -26.80 -12.14
N PRO A 50 -2.42 -26.28 -12.21
CA PRO A 50 -1.88 -25.47 -11.12
C PRO A 50 -2.78 -24.23 -10.96
N LEU A 51 -3.42 -24.10 -9.79
CA LEU A 51 -4.16 -22.92 -9.40
C LEU A 51 -3.19 -21.74 -9.42
N LYS A 52 -3.13 -21.02 -10.56
CA LYS A 52 -2.60 -19.67 -10.59
C LYS A 52 -3.32 -18.93 -9.49
N GLN A 53 -2.60 -18.55 -8.43
CA GLN A 53 -3.11 -17.64 -7.42
C GLN A 53 -3.73 -16.48 -8.18
N ARG A 54 -5.06 -16.43 -8.16
CA ARG A 54 -5.84 -15.42 -8.85
C ARG A 54 -5.43 -14.14 -8.14
N ARG A 55 -4.53 -13.34 -8.75
CA ARG A 55 -4.17 -12.02 -8.24
C ARG A 55 -5.49 -11.30 -8.09
N VAL A 56 -5.97 -11.19 -6.86
CA VAL A 56 -7.16 -10.43 -6.55
C VAL A 56 -6.75 -9.02 -6.91
N ASN A 57 -7.34 -8.47 -7.97
CA ASN A 57 -7.19 -7.06 -8.31
C ASN A 57 -7.85 -6.28 -7.17
N GLN A 58 -7.12 -6.10 -6.07
CA GLN A 58 -7.48 -5.20 -4.99
C GLN A 58 -7.30 -3.78 -5.54
N ARG A 59 -8.29 -3.36 -6.33
CA ARG A 59 -8.41 -1.97 -6.75
C ARG A 59 -9.00 -1.23 -5.57
N TYR A 60 -8.19 -0.40 -4.96
CA TYR A 60 -8.65 0.48 -3.90
C TYR A 60 -9.58 1.55 -4.48
N PRO A 61 -10.47 2.14 -3.68
CA PRO A 61 -11.27 3.29 -4.07
C PRO A 61 -10.39 4.45 -4.56
N LEU A 62 -10.91 5.31 -5.44
CA LEU A 62 -10.14 6.43 -6.00
C LEU A 62 -9.65 7.37 -4.90
N GLU A 63 -10.47 7.57 -3.89
CA GLU A 63 -10.26 8.45 -2.74
C GLU A 63 -8.99 8.07 -1.97
N VAL A 64 -8.72 6.76 -1.82
CA VAL A 64 -7.49 6.25 -1.19
C VAL A 64 -6.25 6.69 -1.98
N TYR A 65 -6.32 6.60 -3.32
CA TYR A 65 -5.22 7.05 -4.18
C TYR A 65 -5.06 8.56 -4.15
N VAL A 66 -6.15 9.33 -4.15
CA VAL A 66 -6.08 10.79 -4.08
C VAL A 66 -5.40 11.22 -2.80
N HIS A 67 -5.78 10.67 -1.65
CA HIS A 67 -5.17 10.98 -0.35
C HIS A 67 -3.67 10.65 -0.35
N GLN A 68 -3.31 9.40 -0.67
CA GLN A 68 -1.93 8.93 -0.59
C GLN A 68 -1.00 9.62 -1.58
N ILE A 69 -1.48 9.95 -2.78
CA ILE A 69 -0.70 10.70 -3.76
C ILE A 69 -0.57 12.16 -3.33
N SER A 70 -1.60 12.76 -2.73
CA SER A 70 -1.50 14.12 -2.17
C SER A 70 -0.46 14.18 -1.06
N ASP A 71 -0.41 13.19 -0.17
CA ASP A 71 0.62 13.10 0.88
C ASP A 71 2.03 12.97 0.28
N LEU A 72 2.20 12.06 -0.69
CA LEU A 72 3.48 11.88 -1.39
C LEU A 72 3.95 13.17 -2.06
N MET A 73 3.03 13.91 -2.68
CA MET A 73 3.35 15.12 -3.43
C MET A 73 3.51 16.35 -2.52
N ARG A 74 2.92 16.33 -1.32
CA ARG A 74 3.20 17.32 -0.27
C ARG A 74 4.61 17.14 0.30
N GLU A 75 5.12 15.90 0.38
CA GLU A 75 6.52 15.62 0.70
C GLU A 75 7.48 16.00 -0.44
N ARG A 76 7.02 15.86 -1.70
CA ARG A 76 7.82 16.06 -2.91
C ARG A 76 7.06 16.92 -3.91
N GLU A 77 7.41 18.21 -3.97
CA GLU A 77 6.77 19.24 -4.82
C GLU A 77 6.53 18.81 -6.28
N SER A 78 7.41 17.96 -6.83
CA SER A 78 7.25 17.37 -8.16
C SER A 78 7.68 15.90 -8.18
N MET A 79 6.94 15.08 -8.95
CA MET A 79 7.25 13.66 -9.13
C MET A 79 6.89 13.17 -10.53
N SER A 80 7.63 12.18 -11.02
CA SER A 80 7.23 11.47 -12.24
C SER A 80 6.14 10.43 -11.95
N ALA A 81 5.33 10.10 -12.95
CA ALA A 81 4.33 9.04 -12.87
C ALA A 81 4.95 7.72 -12.41
N ARG A 82 6.14 7.40 -12.92
CA ARG A 82 6.84 6.17 -12.57
C ARG A 82 7.25 6.13 -11.10
N ASP A 83 7.70 7.26 -10.57
CA ASP A 83 8.11 7.36 -9.16
C ASP A 83 6.89 7.30 -8.24
N ILE A 84 5.78 7.96 -8.61
CA ILE A 84 4.51 7.84 -7.89
C ILE A 84 4.05 6.39 -7.87
N GLN A 85 4.08 5.69 -9.00
CA GLN A 85 3.74 4.26 -9.06
C GLN A 85 4.63 3.44 -8.13
N LEU A 86 5.95 3.65 -8.17
CA LEU A 86 6.88 2.91 -7.33
C LEU A 86 6.61 3.16 -5.83
N GLU A 87 6.40 4.40 -5.43
CA GLU A 87 6.08 4.76 -4.04
C GLU A 87 4.75 4.14 -3.60
N LEU A 88 3.73 4.13 -4.47
CA LEU A 88 2.44 3.49 -4.19
C LEU A 88 2.55 1.97 -4.04
N GLU A 89 3.36 1.33 -4.86
CA GLU A 89 3.60 -0.12 -4.81
C GLU A 89 4.46 -0.52 -3.59
N LEU A 90 5.46 0.29 -3.22
CA LEU A 90 6.35 0.00 -2.10
C LEU A 90 5.73 0.34 -0.74
N ARG A 91 5.20 1.56 -0.57
CA ARG A 91 4.69 2.03 0.73
C ARG A 91 3.32 1.44 1.05
N TYR A 92 2.44 1.39 0.06
CA TYR A 92 1.03 1.05 0.27
C TYR A 92 0.62 -0.30 -0.35
N ARG A 93 1.57 -1.02 -0.97
CA ARG A 93 1.36 -2.35 -1.58
C ARG A 93 0.25 -2.37 -2.63
N HIS A 94 0.06 -1.24 -3.32
CA HIS A 94 -0.85 -1.17 -4.45
C HIS A 94 -0.33 -2.01 -5.62
N GLN A 95 -1.25 -2.50 -6.46
CA GLN A 95 -0.89 -3.06 -7.76
C GLN A 95 -1.43 -2.14 -8.86
N ILE A 96 -0.56 -1.32 -9.44
CA ILE A 96 -0.97 -0.30 -10.41
C ILE A 96 -0.65 -0.76 -11.82
N SER A 97 -1.68 -1.16 -12.56
CA SER A 97 -1.51 -1.61 -13.95
C SER A 97 -1.31 -0.47 -14.95
N ASN A 98 -1.87 0.71 -14.67
CA ASN A 98 -1.77 1.88 -15.55
C ASN A 98 -1.79 3.17 -14.72
N ILE A 99 -0.61 3.68 -14.41
CA ILE A 99 -0.46 4.89 -13.61
C ILE A 99 -1.02 6.14 -14.30
N TYR A 100 -0.94 6.24 -15.62
CA TYR A 100 -1.44 7.42 -16.34
C TYR A 100 -2.96 7.55 -16.25
N GLN A 101 -3.69 6.44 -16.34
CA GLN A 101 -5.14 6.43 -16.14
C GLN A 101 -5.52 6.77 -14.69
N LEU A 102 -4.75 6.28 -13.72
CA LEU A 102 -4.96 6.63 -12.32
C LEU A 102 -4.74 8.12 -12.08
N MET A 103 -3.59 8.65 -12.52
CA MET A 103 -3.24 10.06 -12.32
C MET A 103 -4.23 11.00 -12.99
N ALA A 104 -4.76 10.65 -14.18
CA ALA A 104 -5.80 11.47 -14.82
C ALA A 104 -7.08 11.58 -13.97
N LYS A 105 -7.45 10.50 -13.25
CA LYS A 105 -8.59 10.53 -12.32
C LYS A 105 -8.27 11.30 -11.05
N VAL A 106 -7.03 11.19 -10.57
CA VAL A 106 -6.57 11.90 -9.37
C VAL A 106 -6.49 13.40 -9.63
N GLU A 107 -6.00 13.83 -10.78
CA GLU A 107 -5.99 15.24 -11.21
C GLU A 107 -7.41 15.81 -11.34
N GLN A 108 -8.39 15.01 -11.81
CA GLN A 108 -9.79 15.41 -11.85
C GLN A 108 -10.41 15.56 -10.44
N ALA A 109 -10.01 14.70 -9.50
CA ALA A 109 -10.56 14.69 -8.14
C ALA A 109 -9.86 15.69 -7.20
N ASN A 110 -8.57 15.94 -7.39
CA ASN A 110 -7.77 16.90 -6.64
C ASN A 110 -7.00 17.83 -7.59
N PRO A 111 -7.53 19.03 -7.90
CA PRO A 111 -6.91 19.98 -8.81
C PRO A 111 -5.60 20.61 -8.28
N ALA A 112 -5.21 20.34 -7.02
CA ALA A 112 -3.87 20.65 -6.52
C ALA A 112 -2.78 19.86 -7.25
N ILE A 113 -3.10 18.66 -7.73
CA ILE A 113 -2.17 17.82 -8.48
C ILE A 113 -2.35 18.12 -9.96
N LYS A 114 -1.31 18.66 -10.61
CA LYS A 114 -1.35 19.02 -12.03
C LYS A 114 -0.24 18.38 -12.83
N LYS A 115 -0.55 18.04 -14.07
CA LYS A 115 0.45 17.56 -15.02
C LYS A 115 1.15 18.73 -15.71
N VAL A 116 2.45 18.91 -15.45
CA VAL A 116 3.27 19.99 -16.03
C VAL A 116 4.11 19.55 -17.23
N GLY A 117 4.23 18.25 -17.46
CA GLY A 117 5.05 17.71 -18.55
C GLY A 117 4.72 16.26 -18.90
N ARG A 118 5.55 15.64 -19.73
CA ARG A 118 5.36 14.23 -20.13
C ARG A 118 5.57 13.30 -18.93
N GLY A 119 4.47 12.99 -18.25
CA GLY A 119 4.47 12.10 -17.10
C GLY A 119 5.08 12.73 -15.84
N ILE A 120 5.14 14.06 -15.76
CA ILE A 120 5.60 14.79 -14.57
C ILE A 120 4.40 15.53 -13.99
N TYR A 121 4.22 15.37 -12.68
CA TYR A 121 3.16 16.00 -11.91
C TYR A 121 3.78 16.89 -10.84
N THR A 122 3.08 17.97 -10.53
CA THR A 122 3.42 18.91 -9.44
C THR A 122 2.23 19.06 -8.51
N TYR A 123 2.51 19.53 -7.29
CA TYR A 123 1.49 19.82 -6.30
C TYR A 123 1.47 21.31 -5.95
N ASP A 124 0.31 21.92 -6.09
CA ASP A 124 0.02 23.30 -5.75
C ASP A 124 -0.89 23.35 -4.52
N PRO A 125 -0.36 23.62 -3.31
CA PRO A 125 -1.14 23.61 -2.08
C PRO A 125 -2.23 24.69 -2.07
N SER A 126 -2.13 25.73 -2.91
CA SER A 126 -3.16 26.78 -2.99
C SER A 126 -4.44 26.31 -3.67
N ALA A 127 -4.36 25.24 -4.45
CA ALA A 127 -5.47 24.62 -5.16
C ALA A 127 -5.99 23.35 -4.44
N GLU A 128 -5.53 23.10 -3.21
CA GLU A 128 -5.99 21.97 -2.40
C GLU A 128 -7.45 22.17 -1.97
N VAL A 129 -8.32 21.36 -2.58
CA VAL A 129 -9.71 21.26 -2.16
C VAL A 129 -9.75 20.23 -1.02
N PRO A 130 -10.40 20.53 0.12
CA PRO A 130 -10.58 19.54 1.16
C PRO A 130 -11.27 18.31 0.56
N ILE A 131 -10.57 17.19 0.54
CA ILE A 131 -11.15 15.90 0.18
C ILE A 131 -12.05 15.55 1.37
N PHE A 132 -13.36 15.73 1.18
CA PHE A 132 -14.46 15.74 2.15
C PHE A 132 -14.27 15.04 3.52
N MET A 133 -14.79 15.72 4.55
CA MET A 133 -15.18 15.21 5.89
C MET A 133 -16.13 14.00 5.82
#